data_AF-A0A915B066-F1
#
_entry.id   AF-A0A915B066-F1
#
_cell.length_a   1.000
_cell.length_b   1.000
_cell.length_c   1.000
_cell.angle_alpha   90.00
_cell.angle_beta   90.00
_cell.angle_gamma   90.00
#
_symmetry.space_group_name_H-M   'P 1'
#
loop_
_entity.id
_entity.type
_entity.pdbx_description
1 polymer ?
#
loop_
_entity_poly.entity_id
_entity_poly.type
_entity_poly.pdbx_seq_one_letter_code
_entity_poly.pdbx_strand_id
1 'polypeptide(L)'
;MLRANYSDVYETLMREANYSGNTYQIMDLIDCMEAHNLKLPQWAKNATLKEAMRNMSWTGLEMQYGIGRFHNDTLMKIRSGSIFRGLIEQLYAKLQRINDKTTLGNNNTEDLYFYGISAHDITIGAILVTFSHLNAIIGNIPYIQYGANLAFELYDIKGKYKIKILYANKFDEEPKIITHYAGGCENSSTLCDVNKFIKHSKQLFFEDVEKHCKESATSKSRHGKVKRSADFFNGNLAELFIT
;
A
#
# COMPACT_ATOMS: atom_id res chain seq x y z
N MET A 1 -25.29 4.34 -2.08
CA MET A 1 -24.64 5.62 -2.45
C MET A 1 -23.53 5.44 -3.48
N LEU A 2 -22.65 4.44 -3.39
CA LEU A 2 -21.67 4.11 -4.46
C LEU A 2 -22.31 3.67 -5.78
N ARG A 3 -23.38 2.87 -5.68
CA ARG A 3 -24.09 2.24 -6.79
C ARG A 3 -24.53 3.23 -7.88
N ALA A 4 -25.25 4.28 -7.49
CA ALA A 4 -25.75 5.30 -8.42
C ALA A 4 -24.65 6.19 -9.01
N ASN A 5 -23.44 6.16 -8.42
CA ASN A 5 -22.35 7.05 -8.82
C ASN A 5 -21.44 6.43 -9.88
N TYR A 6 -21.55 5.12 -10.12
CA TYR A 6 -20.60 4.37 -10.97
C TYR A 6 -21.26 3.40 -11.97
N SER A 7 -22.60 3.36 -12.05
CA SER A 7 -23.32 2.61 -13.09
C SER A 7 -22.85 2.98 -14.49
N ASP A 8 -22.70 4.28 -14.74
CA ASP A 8 -22.34 4.84 -16.04
C ASP A 8 -20.93 4.39 -16.48
N VAL A 9 -20.03 4.13 -15.52
CA VAL A 9 -18.68 3.61 -15.79
C VAL A 9 -18.80 2.19 -16.37
N TYR A 10 -19.52 1.30 -15.70
CA TYR A 10 -19.69 -0.07 -16.18
C TYR A 10 -20.50 -0.16 -17.47
N GLU A 11 -21.53 0.67 -17.64
CA GLU A 11 -22.27 0.75 -18.90
C GLU A 11 -21.35 1.16 -20.06
N THR A 12 -20.47 2.15 -19.81
CA THR A 12 -19.47 2.58 -20.79
C THR A 12 -18.48 1.45 -21.10
N LEU A 13 -17.93 0.78 -20.09
CA LEU A 13 -16.97 -0.32 -20.29
C LEU A 13 -17.61 -1.52 -21.01
N MET A 14 -18.86 -1.84 -20.70
CA MET A 14 -19.61 -2.87 -21.42
C MET A 14 -19.84 -2.48 -22.88
N ARG A 15 -20.26 -1.24 -23.16
CA ARG A 15 -20.53 -0.78 -24.52
C ARG A 15 -19.26 -0.69 -25.37
N GLU A 16 -18.19 -0.13 -24.82
CA GLU A 16 -16.99 0.23 -25.57
C GLU A 16 -15.93 -0.88 -25.61
N ALA A 17 -15.92 -1.77 -24.61
CA ALA A 17 -14.89 -2.81 -24.44
C ALA A 17 -15.45 -4.21 -24.14
N ASN A 18 -16.78 -4.39 -24.07
CA ASN A 18 -17.42 -5.64 -23.65
C ASN A 18 -16.86 -6.18 -22.33
N TYR A 19 -16.66 -5.29 -21.36
CA TYR A 19 -15.96 -5.58 -20.11
C TYR A 19 -16.77 -5.19 -18.85
N SER A 20 -16.97 -6.15 -17.94
CA SER A 20 -17.65 -5.97 -16.65
C SER A 20 -16.76 -6.28 -15.43
N GLY A 21 -15.47 -6.56 -15.65
CA GLY A 21 -14.54 -6.92 -14.59
C GLY A 21 -14.02 -5.73 -13.79
N ASN A 22 -12.91 -5.94 -13.09
CA ASN A 22 -12.26 -4.88 -12.31
C ASN A 22 -11.72 -3.75 -13.20
N THR A 23 -12.14 -2.52 -12.93
CA THR A 23 -11.73 -1.32 -13.66
C THR A 23 -10.20 -1.15 -13.73
N TYR A 24 -9.46 -1.71 -12.78
CA TYR A 24 -7.99 -1.70 -12.76
C TYR A 24 -7.38 -2.24 -14.05
N GLN A 25 -7.93 -3.33 -14.62
CA GLN A 25 -7.33 -3.96 -15.81
C GLN A 25 -7.43 -3.06 -17.05
N ILE A 26 -8.57 -2.41 -17.24
CA ILE A 26 -8.77 -1.46 -18.34
C ILE A 26 -7.93 -0.19 -18.09
N MET A 27 -7.88 0.27 -16.85
CA MET A 27 -7.10 1.43 -16.46
C MET A 27 -5.60 1.22 -16.67
N ASP A 28 -5.05 0.07 -16.26
CA ASP A 28 -3.64 -0.30 -16.46
C ASP A 28 -3.25 -0.30 -17.95
N LEU A 29 -4.12 -0.85 -18.80
CA LEU A 29 -3.93 -0.79 -20.26
C LEU A 29 -3.92 0.66 -20.78
N ILE A 30 -4.88 1.48 -20.34
CA ILE A 30 -4.97 2.89 -20.75
C ILE A 30 -3.72 3.66 -20.31
N ASP A 31 -3.32 3.51 -19.04
CA ASP A 31 -2.16 4.19 -18.46
C ASP A 31 -0.86 3.77 -19.18
N CYS A 32 -0.71 2.47 -19.49
CA CYS A 32 0.40 1.96 -20.32
C CYS A 32 0.42 2.62 -21.71
N MET A 33 -0.73 2.67 -22.39
CA MET A 33 -0.82 3.28 -23.71
C MET A 33 -0.47 4.77 -23.68
N GLU A 34 -0.93 5.51 -22.67
CA GLU A 34 -0.59 6.92 -22.47
C GLU A 34 0.91 7.11 -22.23
N ALA A 35 1.51 6.32 -21.34
CA ALA A 35 2.93 6.39 -21.02
C ALA A 35 3.83 6.16 -22.25
N HIS A 36 3.35 5.39 -23.23
CA HIS A 36 4.08 5.09 -24.47
C HIS A 36 3.61 5.92 -25.69
N ASN A 37 2.83 6.98 -25.49
CA ASN A 37 2.28 7.82 -26.57
C ASN A 37 1.51 7.04 -27.64
N LEU A 38 0.85 5.94 -27.25
CA LEU A 38 0.03 5.13 -28.13
C LEU A 38 -1.36 5.75 -28.31
N LYS A 39 -1.99 5.47 -29.45
CA LYS A 39 -3.32 6.01 -29.77
C LYS A 39 -4.38 5.36 -28.89
N LEU A 40 -5.00 6.16 -28.02
CA LEU A 40 -6.18 5.76 -27.26
C LEU A 40 -7.49 5.87 -28.07
N PRO A 41 -8.46 4.97 -27.81
CA PRO A 41 -9.83 5.16 -28.29
C PRO A 41 -10.46 6.42 -27.67
N GLN A 42 -11.43 7.02 -28.35
CA GLN A 42 -11.93 8.35 -27.98
C GLN A 42 -12.59 8.37 -26.60
N TRP A 43 -13.30 7.30 -26.22
CA TRP A 43 -13.94 7.16 -24.91
C TRP A 43 -12.91 7.13 -23.76
N ALA A 44 -11.74 6.51 -23.97
CA ALA A 44 -10.70 6.35 -22.95
C ALA A 44 -9.94 7.64 -22.65
N LYS A 45 -10.04 8.67 -23.51
CA LYS A 45 -9.46 10.00 -23.28
C LYS A 45 -10.24 10.82 -22.26
N ASN A 46 -11.42 10.38 -21.85
CA ASN A 46 -12.26 11.10 -20.89
C ASN A 46 -11.63 11.06 -19.48
N ALA A 47 -11.15 12.22 -19.00
CA ALA A 47 -10.49 12.34 -17.71
C ALA A 47 -11.40 11.95 -16.53
N THR A 48 -12.68 12.34 -16.57
CA THR A 48 -13.67 12.00 -15.54
C THR A 48 -13.91 10.50 -15.46
N LEU A 49 -13.97 9.82 -16.61
CA LEU A 49 -14.09 8.36 -16.66
C LEU A 49 -12.85 7.68 -16.05
N LYS A 50 -11.64 8.15 -16.39
CA LYS A 50 -10.39 7.63 -15.82
C LYS A 50 -10.32 7.83 -14.30
N GLU A 51 -10.71 8.99 -13.80
CA GLU A 51 -10.79 9.25 -12.36
C GLU A 51 -11.79 8.33 -11.66
N ALA A 52 -12.97 8.14 -12.24
CA ALA A 52 -13.97 7.22 -11.69
C ALA A 52 -13.44 5.78 -11.64
N MET A 53 -12.78 5.31 -12.71
CA MET A 53 -12.12 3.99 -12.74
C MET A 53 -11.03 3.85 -11.68
N ARG A 54 -10.22 4.90 -11.43
CA ARG A 54 -9.21 4.91 -10.34
C ARG A 54 -9.86 4.76 -8.97
N ASN A 55 -10.89 5.55 -8.69
CA ASN A 55 -11.61 5.49 -7.42
C ASN A 55 -12.27 4.12 -7.19
N MET A 56 -12.83 3.51 -8.25
CA MET A 56 -13.41 2.17 -8.19
C MET A 56 -12.36 1.08 -7.95
N SER A 57 -11.23 1.17 -8.64
CA SER A 57 -10.09 0.26 -8.45
C SER A 57 -9.58 0.32 -7.01
N TRP A 58 -9.41 1.54 -6.47
CA TRP A 58 -8.98 1.74 -5.10
C TRP A 58 -9.97 1.24 -4.07
N THR A 59 -11.27 1.49 -4.27
CA THR A 59 -12.33 0.94 -3.43
C THR A 59 -12.19 -0.57 -3.28
N GLY A 60 -11.71 -1.22 -4.34
CA GLY A 60 -11.43 -2.62 -4.32
C GLY A 60 -10.27 -3.06 -3.45
N LEU A 61 -9.19 -2.30 -3.53
CA LEU A 61 -8.07 -2.47 -2.62
C LEU A 61 -8.50 -2.24 -1.18
N GLU A 62 -9.38 -1.25 -0.93
CA GLU A 62 -9.92 -1.01 0.41
C GLU A 62 -10.59 -2.26 0.99
N MET A 63 -11.43 -2.90 0.19
CA MET A 63 -12.13 -4.12 0.56
C MET A 63 -11.17 -5.30 0.73
N GLN A 64 -10.20 -5.47 -0.17
CA GLN A 64 -9.25 -6.59 -0.15
C GLN A 64 -8.28 -6.54 1.03
N TYR A 65 -7.84 -5.34 1.40
CA TYR A 65 -6.85 -5.12 2.46
C TYR A 65 -7.49 -4.82 3.81
N GLY A 66 -8.80 -4.61 3.85
CA GLY A 66 -9.50 -4.28 5.09
C GLY A 66 -9.12 -2.89 5.59
N ILE A 67 -9.11 -1.90 4.71
CA ILE A 67 -8.71 -0.52 4.98
C ILE A 67 -9.84 0.44 4.60
N GLY A 68 -9.69 1.71 4.96
CA GLY A 68 -10.68 2.75 4.66
C GLY A 68 -12.06 2.38 5.21
N ARG A 69 -13.09 2.45 4.38
CA ARG A 69 -14.47 2.10 4.77
C ARG A 69 -14.70 0.63 5.09
N PHE A 70 -13.80 -0.26 4.66
CA PHE A 70 -13.89 -1.70 4.89
C PHE A 70 -12.93 -2.16 5.98
N HIS A 71 -12.59 -1.25 6.91
CA HIS A 71 -11.60 -1.47 7.93
C HIS A 71 -11.79 -2.80 8.68
N ASN A 72 -10.72 -3.61 8.69
CA ASN A 72 -10.65 -4.89 9.40
C ASN A 72 -9.22 -5.11 9.86
N ASP A 73 -8.98 -4.93 11.17
CA ASP A 73 -7.65 -5.03 11.77
C ASP A 73 -6.94 -6.34 11.46
N THR A 74 -7.63 -7.47 11.56
CA THR A 74 -7.03 -8.78 11.29
C THR A 74 -6.57 -8.88 9.84
N LEU A 75 -7.41 -8.47 8.89
CA LEU A 75 -7.10 -8.49 7.47
C LEU A 75 -5.95 -7.53 7.13
N MET A 76 -5.97 -6.32 7.71
CA MET A 76 -4.92 -5.32 7.54
C MET A 76 -3.57 -5.85 8.08
N LYS A 77 -3.55 -6.46 9.27
CA LYS A 77 -2.34 -7.05 9.86
C LYS A 77 -1.80 -8.22 9.04
N ILE A 78 -2.67 -9.07 8.49
CA ILE A 78 -2.29 -10.18 7.62
C ILE A 78 -1.75 -9.69 6.27
N ARG A 79 -2.31 -8.61 5.71
CA ARG A 79 -1.95 -8.11 4.38
C ARG A 79 -0.86 -7.05 4.46
N SER A 80 -1.25 -5.82 4.78
CA SER A 80 -0.37 -4.65 4.90
C SER A 80 0.69 -4.85 5.98
N GLY A 81 0.29 -5.36 7.13
CA GLY A 81 1.18 -5.62 8.26
C GLY A 81 2.33 -6.55 7.88
N SER A 82 2.05 -7.67 7.21
CA SER A 82 3.08 -8.64 6.79
C SER A 82 4.12 -8.04 5.84
N ILE A 83 3.68 -7.19 4.90
CA ILE A 83 4.59 -6.46 4.00
C ILE A 83 5.45 -5.50 4.81
N PHE A 84 4.82 -4.72 5.69
CA PHE A 84 5.50 -3.72 6.51
C PHE A 84 6.48 -4.35 7.51
N ARG A 85 6.17 -5.52 8.04
CA ARG A 85 7.03 -6.29 8.94
C ARG A 85 8.40 -6.54 8.35
N GLY A 86 8.48 -6.98 7.10
CA GLY A 86 9.76 -7.26 6.44
C GLY A 86 10.69 -6.05 6.45
N LEU A 87 10.14 -4.85 6.28
CA LEU A 87 10.90 -3.59 6.36
C LEU A 87 11.38 -3.29 7.79
N ILE A 88 10.49 -3.46 8.78
CA ILE A 88 10.80 -3.21 10.19
C ILE A 88 11.86 -4.19 10.71
N GLU A 89 11.84 -5.43 10.26
CA GLU A 89 12.85 -6.44 10.60
C GLU A 89 14.24 -6.05 10.08
N GLN A 90 14.35 -5.48 8.87
CA GLN A 90 15.64 -5.00 8.35
C GLN A 90 16.20 -3.82 9.17
N LEU A 91 15.34 -2.87 9.54
CA LEU A 91 15.73 -1.74 10.40
C LEU A 91 16.18 -2.24 11.78
N TYR A 92 15.42 -3.15 12.38
CA TYR A 92 15.73 -3.73 13.68
C TYR A 92 17.05 -4.53 13.65
N ALA A 93 17.26 -5.37 12.63
CA ALA A 93 18.50 -6.11 12.44
C ALA A 93 19.71 -5.20 12.26
N LYS A 94 19.58 -4.07 11.55
CA LYS A 94 20.66 -3.07 11.43
C LYS A 94 20.99 -2.47 12.80
N LEU A 95 19.99 -2.06 13.59
CA LEU A 95 20.19 -1.50 14.92
C LEU A 95 20.85 -2.50 15.88
N GLN A 96 20.44 -3.78 15.85
CA GLN A 96 21.06 -4.83 16.65
C GLN A 96 22.54 -4.99 16.31
N ARG A 97 22.88 -5.10 15.02
CA ARG A 97 24.29 -5.19 14.59
C ARG A 97 25.13 -4.01 15.05
N ILE A 98 24.59 -2.79 15.02
CA ILE A 98 25.34 -1.61 15.50
C ILE A 98 25.57 -1.68 17.02
N ASN A 99 24.56 -2.08 17.79
CA ASN A 99 24.70 -2.27 19.23
C ASN A 99 25.73 -3.36 19.54
N ASP A 100 25.70 -4.49 18.84
CA ASP A 100 26.64 -5.60 19.01
C ASP A 100 28.08 -5.21 18.64
N LYS A 101 28.29 -4.40 17.59
CA LYS A 101 29.60 -3.80 17.29
C LYS A 101 30.12 -2.96 18.45
N THR A 102 29.24 -2.16 19.03
CA THR A 102 29.58 -1.27 20.15
C THR A 102 29.90 -2.04 21.42
N THR A 103 29.20 -3.15 21.69
CA THR A 103 29.36 -3.95 22.91
C THR A 103 30.47 -5.01 22.81
N LEU A 104 30.66 -5.62 21.64
CA LEU A 104 31.58 -6.76 21.45
C LEU A 104 32.88 -6.40 20.73
N GLY A 105 33.04 -5.15 20.26
CA GLY A 105 34.25 -4.68 19.56
C GLY A 105 34.54 -5.41 18.25
N ASN A 106 33.53 -6.07 17.67
CA ASN A 106 33.70 -7.01 16.58
C ASN A 106 33.45 -6.32 15.22
N ASN A 107 34.52 -6.04 14.47
CA ASN A 107 34.45 -5.29 13.19
C ASN A 107 34.05 -6.14 11.96
N ASN A 108 33.78 -7.43 12.13
CA ASN A 108 33.69 -8.40 11.03
C ASN A 108 32.28 -8.65 10.43
N THR A 109 31.34 -7.71 10.56
CA THR A 109 30.03 -7.83 9.88
C THR A 109 29.96 -6.89 8.70
N GLU A 110 29.76 -7.45 7.49
CA GLU A 110 29.47 -6.72 6.27
C GLU A 110 28.36 -5.69 6.53
N ASP A 111 28.71 -4.41 6.42
CA ASP A 111 27.76 -3.34 6.66
C ASP A 111 26.82 -3.22 5.45
N LEU A 112 25.60 -3.73 5.60
CA LEU A 112 24.52 -3.41 4.67
C LEU A 112 24.16 -1.93 4.86
N TYR A 113 24.43 -1.12 3.83
CA TYR A 113 24.09 0.31 3.78
C TYR A 113 22.79 0.59 3.01
N PHE A 114 22.41 -0.31 2.11
CA PHE A 114 21.21 -0.19 1.30
C PHE A 114 20.49 -1.53 1.23
N TYR A 115 19.17 -1.50 1.44
CA TYR A 115 18.29 -2.64 1.23
C TYR A 115 17.14 -2.19 0.34
N GLY A 116 17.06 -2.75 -0.87
CA GLY A 116 16.06 -2.41 -1.86
C GLY A 116 15.06 -3.54 -2.06
N ILE A 117 13.78 -3.19 -2.17
CA ILE A 117 12.71 -4.11 -2.57
C ILE A 117 12.11 -3.57 -3.88
N SER A 118 12.28 -4.30 -4.98
CA SER A 118 11.52 -4.06 -6.20
C SER A 118 10.17 -4.75 -6.06
N ALA A 119 9.08 -3.98 -6.10
CA ALA A 119 7.74 -4.48 -5.84
C ALA A 119 6.69 -3.80 -6.75
N HIS A 120 5.41 -3.96 -6.40
CA HIS A 120 4.30 -3.42 -7.16
C HIS A 120 3.74 -2.15 -6.50
N ASP A 121 2.97 -1.38 -7.26
CA ASP A 121 2.13 -0.27 -6.78
C ASP A 121 1.37 -0.63 -5.50
N ILE A 122 0.76 -1.82 -5.49
CA ILE A 122 -0.01 -2.32 -4.36
C ILE A 122 0.85 -2.56 -3.11
N THR A 123 2.15 -2.82 -3.26
CA THR A 123 3.07 -2.98 -2.12
C THR A 123 3.32 -1.62 -1.45
N ILE A 124 3.57 -0.58 -2.24
CA ILE A 124 3.69 0.80 -1.72
C ILE A 124 2.39 1.22 -1.06
N GLY A 125 1.24 1.01 -1.73
CA GLY A 125 -0.08 1.30 -1.18
C GLY A 125 -0.32 0.56 0.13
N ALA A 126 0.00 -0.73 0.20
CA ALA A 126 -0.14 -1.55 1.40
C ALA A 126 0.74 -1.08 2.57
N ILE A 127 1.90 -0.48 2.32
CA ILE A 127 2.71 0.14 3.38
C ILE A 127 2.11 1.50 3.78
N LEU A 128 1.77 2.36 2.82
CA LEU A 128 1.27 3.71 3.11
C LEU A 128 -0.06 3.69 3.88
N VAL A 129 -0.91 2.68 3.70
CA VAL A 129 -2.16 2.54 4.47
C VAL A 129 -1.93 2.27 5.97
N THR A 130 -0.70 1.92 6.36
CA THR A 130 -0.31 1.82 7.78
C THR A 130 0.03 3.18 8.40
N PHE A 131 0.10 4.23 7.57
CA PHE A 131 0.38 5.60 7.99
C PHE A 131 -0.94 6.35 8.21
N SER A 132 -0.91 7.34 9.08
CA SER A 132 -2.02 8.25 9.27
C SER A 132 -2.20 9.16 8.05
N HIS A 133 -3.44 9.61 7.80
CA HIS A 133 -3.74 10.60 6.76
C HIS A 133 -3.25 10.23 5.34
N LEU A 134 -3.51 9.01 4.89
CA LEU A 134 -3.12 8.51 3.56
C LEU A 134 -3.38 9.49 2.40
N ASN A 135 -4.55 10.15 2.38
CA ASN A 135 -4.90 11.10 1.31
C ASN A 135 -3.97 12.30 1.25
N ALA A 136 -3.30 12.67 2.34
CA ALA A 136 -2.29 13.71 2.35
C ALA A 136 -0.97 13.26 1.70
N ILE A 137 -0.75 11.96 1.59
CA ILE A 137 0.44 11.36 0.97
C ILE A 137 0.19 11.11 -0.52
N ILE A 138 -0.89 10.41 -0.87
CA ILE A 138 -1.16 9.94 -2.24
C ILE A 138 -2.25 10.74 -2.97
N GLY A 139 -2.85 11.74 -2.32
CA GLY A 139 -3.95 12.52 -2.87
C GLY A 139 -5.33 11.88 -2.65
N ASN A 140 -6.37 12.58 -3.10
CA ASN A 140 -7.76 12.13 -2.97
C ASN A 140 -8.14 11.00 -3.94
N ILE A 141 -7.44 10.93 -5.08
CA ILE A 141 -7.57 9.87 -6.07
C ILE A 141 -6.29 9.04 -5.96
N PRO A 142 -6.31 7.96 -5.19
CA PRO A 142 -5.12 7.19 -4.89
C PRO A 142 -4.63 6.47 -6.14
N TYR A 143 -3.48 6.91 -6.64
CA TYR A 143 -2.85 6.42 -7.85
C TYR A 143 -1.34 6.49 -7.72
N ILE A 144 -0.71 5.31 -7.66
CA ILE A 144 0.74 5.14 -7.49
C ILE A 144 1.33 4.94 -8.89
N GLN A 145 2.17 5.86 -9.34
CA GLN A 145 2.65 5.87 -10.73
C GLN A 145 3.95 5.09 -10.92
N TYR A 146 4.33 4.91 -12.18
CA TYR A 146 5.59 4.27 -12.54
C TYR A 146 6.80 4.99 -11.91
N GLY A 147 7.67 4.18 -11.30
CA GLY A 147 8.86 4.66 -10.60
C GLY A 147 8.57 5.35 -9.26
N ALA A 148 7.35 5.25 -8.74
CA ALA A 148 7.07 5.60 -7.36
C ALA A 148 8.02 4.86 -6.41
N ASN A 149 8.47 5.54 -5.37
CA ASN A 149 9.38 4.98 -4.39
C ASN A 149 9.09 5.49 -2.98
N LEU A 150 9.38 4.64 -2.00
CA LEU A 150 9.23 4.89 -0.58
C LEU A 150 10.55 4.53 0.10
N ALA A 151 11.21 5.52 0.69
CA ALA A 151 12.52 5.34 1.32
C ALA A 151 12.42 5.56 2.84
N PHE A 152 13.09 4.69 3.59
CA PHE A 152 13.26 4.77 5.03
C PHE A 152 14.74 4.93 5.33
N GLU A 153 15.16 6.15 5.67
CA GLU A 153 16.54 6.51 5.91
C GLU A 153 16.84 6.47 7.42
N LEU A 154 17.84 5.69 7.81
CA LEU A 154 18.32 5.61 9.19
C LEU A 154 19.51 6.56 9.39
N TYR A 155 19.39 7.48 10.34
CA TYR A 155 20.41 8.48 10.69
C TYR A 155 20.99 8.19 12.07
N ASP A 156 22.31 8.32 12.22
CA ASP A 156 22.97 8.41 13.53
C ASP A 156 23.23 9.88 13.86
N ILE A 157 22.61 10.36 14.94
CA ILE A 157 22.82 11.72 15.46
C ILE A 157 23.38 11.63 16.87
N LYS A 158 24.72 11.64 16.97
CA LYS A 158 25.46 11.59 18.24
C LYS A 158 25.07 10.35 19.08
N GLY A 159 25.01 9.17 18.44
CA GLY A 159 24.64 7.90 19.06
C GLY A 159 23.13 7.72 19.26
N LYS A 160 22.30 8.64 18.76
CA LYS A 160 20.84 8.53 18.77
C LYS A 160 20.33 8.29 17.36
N TYR A 161 19.76 7.10 17.16
CA TYR A 161 19.23 6.71 15.86
C TYR A 161 17.88 7.36 15.56
N LYS A 162 17.77 7.95 14.38
CA LYS A 162 16.57 8.61 13.87
C LYS A 162 16.17 8.05 12.52
N ILE A 163 14.89 8.14 12.20
CA ILE A 163 14.35 7.73 10.90
C ILE A 163 13.74 8.92 10.17
N LYS A 164 13.99 8.99 8.86
CA LYS A 164 13.31 9.89 7.93
C LYS A 164 12.64 9.05 6.86
N ILE A 165 11.39 9.38 6.54
CA ILE A 165 10.61 8.63 5.57
C ILE A 165 10.26 9.58 4.42
N LEU A 166 10.58 9.13 3.21
CA LEU A 166 10.44 9.90 1.98
C LEU A 166 9.55 9.16 1.00
N TYR A 167 8.68 9.89 0.31
CA TYR A 167 7.83 9.34 -0.74
C TYR A 167 7.86 10.20 -1.99
N ALA A 168 8.06 9.57 -3.14
CA ALA A 168 7.83 10.17 -4.46
C ALA A 168 6.83 9.28 -5.20
N ASN A 169 5.80 9.89 -5.80
CA ASN A 169 4.73 9.17 -6.47
C ASN A 169 5.10 8.76 -7.91
N LYS A 170 6.23 9.23 -8.45
CA LYS A 170 6.75 8.93 -9.78
C LYS A 170 8.26 9.15 -9.85
N PHE A 171 8.91 8.62 -10.90
CA PHE A 171 10.37 8.62 -11.04
C PHE A 171 11.03 10.01 -11.08
N ASP A 172 10.32 11.04 -11.53
CA ASP A 172 10.79 12.41 -11.71
C ASP A 172 10.24 13.39 -10.65
N GLU A 173 9.55 12.88 -9.63
CA GLU A 173 9.06 13.71 -8.52
C GLU A 173 10.11 13.83 -7.41
N GLU A 174 10.29 15.07 -6.92
CA GLU A 174 11.08 15.34 -5.73
C GLU A 174 10.49 14.63 -4.50
N PRO A 175 11.25 13.77 -3.79
CA PRO A 175 10.73 13.03 -2.65
C PRO A 175 10.26 13.94 -1.52
N LYS A 176 9.02 13.73 -1.07
CA LYS A 176 8.40 14.45 0.04
C LYS A 176 8.65 13.75 1.35
N ILE A 177 8.94 14.51 2.40
CA ILE A 177 9.06 13.98 3.76
C ILE A 177 7.66 13.66 4.28
N ILE A 178 7.46 12.39 4.64
CA ILE A 178 6.20 11.88 5.18
C ILE A 178 6.38 11.26 6.58
N THR A 179 7.52 11.54 7.24
CA THR A 179 7.86 10.99 8.56
C THR A 179 6.76 11.20 9.60
N HIS A 180 6.11 12.37 9.62
CA HIS A 180 5.08 12.71 10.61
C HIS A 180 3.78 11.91 10.45
N TYR A 181 3.56 11.29 9.30
CA TYR A 181 2.40 10.43 9.09
C TYR A 181 2.61 9.02 9.65
N ALA A 182 3.85 8.60 9.87
CA ALA A 182 4.15 7.30 10.44
C ALA A 182 3.80 7.24 11.94
N GLY A 183 3.24 6.12 12.36
CA GLY A 183 2.80 5.95 13.75
C GLY A 183 3.96 6.05 14.75
N GLY A 184 3.77 6.82 15.81
CA GLY A 184 4.80 7.14 16.81
C GLY A 184 5.74 8.28 16.40
N CYS A 185 5.51 8.91 15.25
CA CYS A 185 6.29 10.01 14.69
C CYS A 185 5.49 11.30 14.50
N GLU A 186 4.26 11.39 15.00
CA GLU A 186 3.32 12.49 14.75
C GLU A 186 3.87 13.87 15.13
N ASN A 187 4.73 13.92 16.16
CA ASN A 187 5.37 15.15 16.64
C ASN A 187 6.71 15.47 15.96
N SER A 188 7.07 14.75 14.88
CA SER A 188 8.38 14.85 14.22
C SER A 188 8.21 15.18 12.74
N SER A 189 8.49 16.42 12.35
CA SER A 189 8.33 16.89 10.96
C SER A 189 9.39 16.37 9.99
N THR A 190 10.53 15.88 10.48
CA THR A 190 11.62 15.41 9.60
C THR A 190 12.26 14.12 10.09
N LEU A 191 12.79 14.15 11.31
CA LEU A 191 13.50 13.02 11.92
C LEU A 191 12.74 12.52 13.15
N CYS A 192 12.33 11.25 13.11
CA CYS A 192 11.64 10.59 14.20
C CYS A 192 12.58 9.68 14.99
N ASP A 193 12.28 9.46 16.27
CA ASP A 193 13.00 8.47 17.06
C ASP A 193 12.72 7.05 16.56
N VAL A 194 13.77 6.33 16.16
CA VAL A 194 13.59 5.01 15.52
C VAL A 194 12.95 3.99 16.46
N ASN A 195 13.22 4.09 17.78
CA ASN A 195 12.64 3.16 18.75
C ASN A 195 11.14 3.41 18.94
N LYS A 196 10.70 4.68 18.87
CA LYS A 196 9.26 5.01 18.89
C LYS A 196 8.57 4.45 17.65
N PHE A 197 9.15 4.67 16.48
CA PHE A 197 8.65 4.16 15.21
C PHE A 197 8.53 2.63 15.21
N ILE A 198 9.60 1.90 15.59
CA ILE A 198 9.59 0.43 15.65
C ILE A 198 8.57 -0.08 16.67
N LYS A 199 8.50 0.52 17.86
CA LYS A 199 7.55 0.12 18.91
C LYS A 199 6.11 0.22 18.43
N HIS A 200 5.77 1.31 17.73
CA HIS A 200 4.43 1.48 17.17
C HIS A 200 4.19 0.48 16.01
N SER A 201 5.15 0.36 15.10
CA SER A 201 5.05 -0.51 13.92
C SER A 201 4.77 -1.98 14.27
N LYS A 202 5.33 -2.49 15.38
CA LYS A 202 5.06 -3.85 15.88
C LYS A 202 3.59 -4.15 16.17
N GLN A 203 2.76 -3.13 16.37
CA GLN A 203 1.33 -3.31 16.62
C GLN A 203 0.55 -3.61 15.33
N LEU A 204 1.16 -3.35 14.17
CA LEU A 204 0.53 -3.40 12.85
C LEU A 204 0.70 -4.75 12.16
N PHE A 205 1.39 -5.72 12.77
CA PHE A 205 1.59 -7.05 12.21
C PHE A 205 1.58 -8.14 13.27
N PHE A 206 1.39 -9.38 12.82
CA PHE A 206 1.48 -10.56 13.67
C PHE A 206 2.90 -11.13 13.66
N GLU A 207 3.34 -11.63 14.81
CA GLU A 207 4.60 -12.38 14.94
C GLU A 207 4.53 -13.74 14.21
N ASP A 208 3.35 -14.35 14.15
CA ASP A 208 3.09 -15.56 13.37
C ASP A 208 1.89 -15.33 12.43
N VAL A 209 2.19 -14.82 11.24
CA VAL A 209 1.19 -14.54 10.21
C VAL A 209 0.54 -15.83 9.71
N GLU A 210 1.28 -16.93 9.63
CA GLU A 210 0.77 -18.22 9.12
C GLU A 210 -0.33 -18.78 10.02
N LYS A 211 -0.14 -18.74 11.34
CA LYS A 211 -1.16 -19.17 12.30
C LYS A 211 -2.46 -18.40 12.09
N HIS A 212 -2.38 -17.07 11.98
CA HIS A 212 -3.55 -16.21 11.80
C HIS A 212 -4.22 -16.41 10.43
N CYS A 213 -3.45 -16.76 9.39
CA CYS A 213 -3.99 -17.16 8.10
C CYS A 213 -4.78 -18.48 8.18
N LYS A 214 -4.28 -19.47 8.92
CA LYS A 214 -4.95 -20.77 9.11
C LYS A 214 -6.24 -20.63 9.93
N GLU A 215 -6.24 -19.86 11.01
CA GLU A 215 -7.43 -19.59 11.84
C GLU A 215 -8.52 -18.82 11.09
N SER A 216 -8.12 -17.88 10.24
CA SER A 216 -9.04 -17.14 9.35
C SER A 216 -9.63 -18.02 8.25
N ALA A 217 -8.99 -19.14 7.91
CA ALA A 217 -9.51 -20.11 6.95
C ALA A 217 -10.53 -21.06 7.61
N THR A 218 -10.34 -21.42 8.89
CA THR A 218 -11.19 -22.38 9.61
C THR A 218 -12.45 -21.75 10.21
N SER A 219 -12.42 -20.47 10.60
CA SER A 219 -13.61 -19.73 11.10
C SER A 219 -14.72 -19.55 10.06
N LYS A 220 -14.39 -19.68 8.77
CA LYS A 220 -15.32 -19.60 7.62
C LYS A 220 -16.29 -20.77 7.50
N SER A 221 -16.20 -21.81 8.33
CA SER A 221 -17.19 -22.91 8.31
C SER A 221 -18.49 -22.57 9.07
N ARG A 222 -18.53 -21.51 9.88
CA ARG A 222 -19.67 -21.23 10.78
C ARG A 222 -20.52 -20.01 10.42
N HIS A 223 -20.10 -19.13 9.53
CA HIS A 223 -20.89 -17.96 9.09
C HIS A 223 -20.94 -17.96 7.56
N GLY A 224 -22.17 -18.02 7.03
CA GLY A 224 -22.47 -18.30 5.62
C GLY A 224 -21.73 -17.43 4.60
N LYS A 225 -21.66 -17.93 3.36
CA LYS A 225 -21.06 -17.34 2.12
C LYS A 225 -20.56 -15.89 2.26
N VAL A 226 -19.42 -15.70 2.90
CA VAL A 226 -18.65 -14.46 2.77
C VAL A 226 -18.05 -14.50 1.37
N LYS A 227 -18.54 -13.66 0.44
CA LYS A 227 -17.94 -13.45 -0.89
C LYS A 227 -16.43 -13.29 -0.69
N ARG A 228 -15.63 -14.18 -1.28
CA ARG A 228 -14.18 -14.22 -1.04
C ARG A 228 -13.59 -12.93 -1.60
N SER A 229 -12.52 -12.42 -1.00
CA SER A 229 -11.68 -11.40 -1.66
C SER A 229 -11.10 -11.90 -2.99
N ALA A 230 -11.06 -13.22 -3.23
CA ALA A 230 -10.78 -13.80 -4.54
C ALA A 230 -11.89 -13.50 -5.57
N ASP A 231 -13.16 -13.39 -5.15
CA ASP A 231 -14.29 -13.01 -6.01
C ASP A 231 -14.22 -11.52 -6.39
N PHE A 232 -13.29 -10.75 -5.83
CA PHE A 232 -13.07 -9.34 -6.16
C PHE A 232 -12.16 -9.16 -7.40
N PHE A 233 -11.13 -10.01 -7.55
CA PHE A 233 -10.25 -10.00 -8.72
C PHE A 233 -10.67 -11.02 -9.79
N ASN A 234 -11.34 -12.10 -9.37
CA ASN A 234 -11.87 -13.13 -10.28
C ASN A 234 -13.38 -13.00 -10.53
N GLY A 235 -14.05 -12.04 -9.87
CA GLY A 235 -15.50 -11.86 -10.01
C GLY A 235 -15.88 -10.48 -10.49
N ASN A 236 -17.14 -10.38 -10.88
CA ASN A 236 -17.74 -9.21 -11.49
C ASN A 236 -17.93 -8.12 -10.42
N LEU A 237 -17.01 -7.17 -10.31
CA LEU A 237 -17.16 -6.00 -9.43
C LEU A 237 -18.42 -5.21 -9.72
N ALA A 238 -18.91 -5.28 -10.95
CA ALA A 238 -20.19 -4.72 -11.29
C ALA A 238 -21.32 -5.32 -10.44
N GLU A 239 -21.26 -6.57 -9.95
CA GLU A 239 -22.25 -7.07 -8.98
C GLU A 239 -22.26 -6.31 -7.64
N LEU A 240 -21.14 -5.72 -7.22
CA LEU A 240 -21.08 -4.93 -5.98
C LEU A 240 -21.54 -3.48 -6.19
N PHE A 241 -21.56 -3.01 -7.43
CA PHE A 241 -21.85 -1.62 -7.80
C PHE A 241 -23.09 -1.43 -8.70
N ILE A 242 -23.70 -2.50 -9.22
CA ILE A 242 -24.87 -2.46 -10.12
C ILE A 242 -26.14 -2.97 -9.42
N THR A 243 -26.08 -3.94 -8.49
CA THR A 243 -27.28 -4.57 -7.88
C THR A 243 -27.82 -3.94 -6.61
#